data_AF-A0A659UJN0-F1
#
_entry.id   AF-A0A659UJN0-F1
#
_cell.length_a   1.000
_cell.length_b   1.000
_cell.length_c   1.000
_cell.angle_alpha   90.00
_cell.angle_beta   90.00
_cell.angle_gamma   90.00
#
_symmetry.space_group_name_H-M   'P 1'
#
loop_
_entity.id
_entity.type
_entity.pdbx_description
1 polymer ?
#
loop_
_entity_poly.entity_id
_entity_poly.type
_entity_poly.pdbx_seq_one_letter_code
_entity_poly.pdbx_strand_id
1 'polypeptide(L)' 'DPEPLPPDHPLWSHPKIILTPHVASVTQPVTAARAVIDNIRRHRAGLEPIGLVDRSRGY' A
#
# COMPACT_ATOMS: atom_id res chain seq x y z
N ASP A 1 6.64 -14.51 -1.63
CA ASP A 1 7.54 -13.96 -2.65
C ASP A 1 7.90 -15.01 -3.68
N PRO A 2 7.81 -14.69 -4.97
CA PRO A 2 7.70 -13.35 -5.55
C PRO A 2 6.26 -12.89 -5.84
N GLU A 3 6.11 -11.62 -6.24
CA GLU A 3 4.94 -11.09 -6.94
C GLU A 3 5.31 -10.68 -8.38
N PRO A 4 4.53 -11.07 -9.41
CA PRO A 4 3.36 -11.96 -9.32
C PRO A 4 3.77 -13.38 -8.91
N LEU A 5 2.83 -14.13 -8.35
CA LEU A 5 3.08 -15.52 -7.97
C LEU A 5 3.39 -16.36 -9.23
N PRO A 6 4.45 -17.20 -9.22
CA PRO A 6 4.78 -18.04 -10.37
C PRO A 6 3.59 -18.90 -10.81
N PRO A 7 3.38 -19.11 -12.12
CA PRO A 7 2.20 -19.81 -12.63
C PRO A 7 2.14 -21.29 -12.27
N ASP A 8 3.30 -21.90 -11.97
CA ASP A 8 3.46 -23.30 -11.54
C ASP A 8 3.35 -23.47 -10.01
N HIS A 9 3.10 -22.39 -9.25
CA HIS A 9 3.05 -22.44 -7.81
C HIS A 9 1.84 -23.23 -7.27
N PRO A 10 2.02 -24.15 -6.29
CA PRO A 10 0.96 -25.07 -5.84
C PRO A 10 -0.26 -24.39 -5.20
N LEU A 11 -0.13 -23.14 -4.77
CA LEU A 11 -1.25 -22.36 -4.21
C LEU A 11 -2.36 -22.10 -5.25
N TRP A 12 -2.05 -22.10 -6.55
CA TRP A 12 -3.06 -21.93 -7.60
C TRP A 12 -4.10 -23.04 -7.63
N SER A 13 -3.71 -24.28 -7.32
CA SER A 13 -4.58 -25.46 -7.42
C SER A 13 -5.02 -26.02 -6.06
N HIS A 14 -4.64 -25.41 -4.94
CA HIS A 14 -4.91 -25.97 -3.63
C HIS A 14 -6.39 -25.81 -3.25
N PRO A 15 -7.14 -26.90 -2.93
CA PRO A 15 -8.61 -26.87 -2.85
C PRO A 15 -9.18 -26.10 -1.66
N LYS A 16 -8.35 -25.71 -0.69
CA LYS A 16 -8.74 -24.96 0.52
C LYS A 16 -8.19 -23.53 0.56
N ILE A 17 -7.67 -23.02 -0.55
CA ILE A 17 -7.05 -21.69 -0.61
C ILE A 17 -7.81 -20.81 -1.60
N ILE A 18 -8.09 -19.59 -1.18
CA ILE A 18 -8.58 -18.51 -2.05
C ILE A 18 -7.44 -17.52 -2.20
N LEU A 19 -6.95 -17.35 -3.42
CA LEU A 19 -5.86 -16.44 -3.73
C LEU A 19 -6.41 -15.14 -4.33
N THR A 20 -5.98 -14.00 -3.81
CA THR A 20 -6.24 -12.68 -4.41
C THR A 20 -4.90 -12.06 -4.85
N PRO A 21 -4.79 -11.51 -6.06
CA PRO A 21 -3.50 -11.05 -6.61
C PRO A 21 -3.10 -9.67 -6.05
N HIS A 22 -2.88 -9.57 -4.75
CA HIS A 22 -2.54 -8.32 -4.06
C HIS A 22 -3.56 -7.19 -4.31
N VAL A 23 -4.85 -7.54 -4.30
CA VAL A 23 -5.96 -6.60 -4.53
C VAL A 23 -6.90 -6.49 -3.32
N ALA A 24 -6.47 -6.98 -2.15
CA ALA A 24 -7.29 -6.92 -0.94
C ALA A 24 -7.63 -5.47 -0.53
N SER A 25 -6.71 -4.53 -0.78
CA SER A 25 -6.94 -3.10 -0.62
C SER A 25 -6.10 -2.35 -1.64
N VAL A 26 -6.75 -1.63 -2.55
CA VAL A 26 -6.07 -0.84 -3.57
C VAL A 26 -6.21 0.63 -3.21
N THR A 27 -5.07 1.32 -3.13
CA THR A 27 -5.03 2.78 -2.95
C THR A 27 -5.81 3.46 -4.07
N GLN A 28 -6.81 4.26 -3.70
CA GLN A 28 -7.63 4.99 -4.66
C GLN A 28 -6.89 6.28 -5.09
N PRO A 29 -6.59 6.47 -6.39
CA PRO A 29 -5.75 7.59 -6.82
C PRO A 29 -6.28 8.97 -6.41
N VAL A 30 -7.60 9.16 -6.44
CA VAL A 30 -8.24 10.45 -6.11
C VAL A 30 -8.04 10.82 -4.65
N THR A 31 -8.26 9.89 -3.72
CA THR A 31 -8.11 10.18 -2.28
C THR A 31 -6.63 10.25 -1.89
N ALA A 32 -5.77 9.43 -2.50
CA ALA A 32 -4.33 9.49 -2.29
C ALA A 32 -3.74 10.84 -2.77
N ALA A 33 -4.14 11.31 -3.96
CA ALA A 33 -3.71 12.61 -4.46
C ALA A 33 -4.12 13.75 -3.53
N ARG A 34 -5.34 13.71 -2.96
CA ARG A 34 -5.79 14.68 -1.96
C ARG A 34 -4.90 14.67 -0.72
N ALA A 35 -4.60 13.49 -0.17
CA ALA A 35 -3.72 13.36 0.99
C ALA A 35 -2.31 13.92 0.73
N VAL A 36 -1.75 13.66 -0.46
CA VAL A 36 -0.44 14.21 -0.87
C VAL A 36 -0.50 15.74 -0.97
N ILE A 37 -1.52 16.28 -1.64
CA ILE A 37 -1.69 17.73 -1.80
C ILE A 37 -1.79 18.43 -0.43
N ASP A 38 -2.56 17.86 0.49
CA ASP A 38 -2.73 18.42 1.82
C ASP A 38 -1.43 18.38 2.64
N ASN A 39 -0.66 17.28 2.56
CA ASN A 39 0.65 17.21 3.19
C ASN A 39 1.67 18.19 2.59
N ILE A 40 1.64 18.42 1.27
CA ILE A 40 2.47 19.46 0.62
C ILE A 40 2.12 20.85 1.15
N ARG A 41 0.83 21.17 1.28
CA ARG A 41 0.37 22.46 1.82
C ARG A 41 0.81 22.64 3.28
N ARG A 42 0.66 21.62 4.12
CA ARG A 42 1.11 21.62 5.52
C ARG A 42 2.61 21.88 5.61
N HIS A 43 3.41 21.12 4.86
CA HIS A 43 4.85 21.26 4.87
C HIS A 43 5.29 22.68 4.46
N ARG A 44 4.69 23.26 3.41
CA ARG A 44 4.95 24.64 2.98
C ARG A 44 4.56 25.70 4.02
N ALA A 45 3.60 25.40 4.89
CA ALA A 45 3.19 26.25 6.00
C ALA A 45 4.03 26.03 7.27
N GLY A 46 5.09 25.20 7.23
CA GLY A 46 5.89 24.86 8.40
C GLY A 46 5.19 23.91 9.37
N LEU A 47 4.10 23.26 8.94
CA LEU A 47 3.37 22.27 9.74
C LEU A 47 3.85 20.87 9.40
N GLU A 48 3.84 19.99 10.41
CA GLU A 48 4.17 18.59 10.23
C GLU A 48 3.17 17.87 9.31
N PRO A 49 3.64 17.03 8.36
CA PRO A 49 2.78 16.14 7.58
C PRO A 49 2.00 15.16 8.47
N ILE A 50 0.84 14.72 7.98
CA ILE A 50 0.04 13.67 8.59
C ILE A 50 0.50 12.31 8.05
N GLY A 51 0.61 11.32 8.93
CA GLY A 51 1.00 9.95 8.57
C GLY A 51 2.51 9.72 8.52
N LEU A 52 3.29 10.39 9.37
CA LEU A 52 4.72 10.15 9.49
C LEU A 52 5.01 8.72 9.98
N VAL A 53 5.97 8.08 9.33
CA VAL A 53 6.48 6.74 9.66
C VAL A 53 7.65 6.86 10.63
N ASP A 54 7.67 6.03 11.66
CA ASP A 54 8.83 5.93 12.54
C ASP A 54 9.88 5.00 11.91
N ARG A 55 10.92 5.61 11.35
CA ARG A 55 11.97 4.88 10.64
C ARG A 55 12.77 3.94 11.54
N SER A 56 12.77 4.15 12.85
CA SER A 56 13.45 3.24 13.81
C SER A 56 12.66 1.95 14.02
N ARG A 57 11.34 1.99 13.81
CA ARG A 57 10.43 0.85 13.94
C ARG A 57 10.17 0.15 12.61
N GLY A 58 10.36 0.87 11.49
CA GLY A 58 10.16 0.35 10.15
C GLY A 58 8.70 0.36 9.67
N TYR A 59 7.79 1.03 10.38
CA TYR A 59 6.37 1.20 10.04
C TYR A 59 5.77 2.47 10.65
#